data_AF-K2CAH3-F1
#
_entry.id   AF-K2CAH3-F1
#
_cell.length_a   1.000
_cell.length_b   1.000
_cell.length_c   1.000
_cell.angle_alpha   90.00
_cell.angle_beta   90.00
_cell.angle_gamma   90.00
#
_symmetry.space_group_name_H-M   'P 1'
#
loop_
_entity.id
_entity.type
_entity.pdbx_description
1 polymer ?
#
loop_
_entity_poly.entity_id
_entity_poly.type
_entity_poly.pdbx_seq_one_letter_code
_entity_poly.pdbx_strand_id
1 'polypeptide(L)' 'MQMPPGVPVATVAINGAKNAAVLAVQILATSDGALENSLIEYKKKLADAVEEKARNLGK' A
#
# COMPACT_ATOMS: atom_id res chain seq x y z
N MET A 1 12.51 1.79 -15.30
CA MET A 1 13.21 1.14 -14.17
C MET A 1 14.71 1.43 -14.13
N GLN A 2 15.38 1.79 -15.24
CA GLN A 2 16.85 1.90 -15.23
C GLN A 2 17.27 3.32 -14.89
N MET A 3 17.65 3.52 -13.62
CA MET A 3 18.31 4.73 -13.13
C MET A 3 19.82 4.49 -13.01
N PRO A 4 20.67 5.51 -13.24
CA PRO A 4 22.12 5.38 -13.05
C PRO A 4 22.48 5.13 -11.58
N PRO A 5 23.66 4.55 -11.30
CA PRO A 5 24.15 4.38 -9.94
C PRO A 5 24.13 5.71 -9.16
N GLY A 6 23.65 5.66 -7.91
CA GLY A 6 23.61 6.82 -7.00
C GLY A 6 22.29 7.60 -6.96
N VAL A 7 21.34 7.33 -7.86
CA VAL A 7 20.03 8.01 -7.88
C VAL A 7 18.90 6.98 -7.79
N PRO A 8 18.50 6.55 -6.58
CA PRO A 8 17.47 5.55 -6.41
C PRO A 8 16.07 6.11 -6.72
N VAL A 9 15.20 5.28 -7.30
CA VAL A 9 13.78 5.59 -7.53
C VAL A 9 12.93 4.39 -7.14
N ALA A 10 12.04 4.58 -6.17
CA ALA A 10 11.08 3.57 -5.78
C ALA A 10 9.93 3.52 -6.81
N THR A 11 10.09 2.69 -7.84
CA THR A 11 9.14 2.61 -8.94
C THR A 11 8.00 1.63 -8.61
N VAL A 12 6.76 2.04 -8.87
CA VAL A 12 5.56 1.20 -8.74
C VAL A 12 5.02 0.76 -10.11
N ALA A 13 3.95 -0.05 -10.12
CA ALA A 13 3.31 -0.50 -11.35
C ALA A 13 2.83 0.67 -12.25
N ILE A 14 2.68 0.40 -13.55
CA ILE A 14 2.05 1.33 -14.51
C ILE A 14 0.61 1.62 -14.02
N ASN A 15 0.19 2.90 -14.08
CA ASN A 15 -1.06 3.37 -13.47
C ASN A 15 -1.19 3.08 -11.96
N GLY A 16 -0.07 2.83 -11.28
CA GLY A 16 0.00 2.47 -9.86
C GLY A 16 -0.06 3.64 -8.90
N ALA A 17 -0.76 4.74 -9.24
CA ALA A 17 -0.80 5.95 -8.39
C ALA A 17 -1.26 5.64 -6.95
N LYS A 18 -2.22 4.73 -6.79
CA LYS A 18 -2.66 4.25 -5.47
C LYS A 18 -1.53 3.56 -4.70
N ASN A 19 -0.73 2.74 -5.38
CA ASN A 19 0.41 2.05 -4.75
C ASN A 19 1.54 3.04 -4.42
N ALA A 20 1.76 4.05 -5.26
CA ALA A 20 2.70 5.13 -4.94
C ALA A 20 2.27 5.90 -3.68
N ALA A 21 0.98 6.23 -3.55
CA ALA A 21 0.45 6.89 -2.36
C ALA A 21 0.61 6.03 -1.11
N VAL A 22 0.27 4.73 -1.18
CA VAL A 22 0.46 3.80 -0.05
C VAL A 22 1.94 3.68 0.32
N LEU A 23 2.85 3.62 -0.65
CA LEU A 23 4.29 3.59 -0.40
C LEU A 23 4.78 4.89 0.28
N ALA A 24 4.30 6.04 -0.17
CA ALA A 24 4.62 7.32 0.47
C ALA A 24 4.16 7.37 1.93
N VAL A 25 2.92 6.91 2.20
CA VAL A 25 2.40 6.83 3.57
C VAL A 25 3.20 5.85 4.42
N GLN A 26 3.65 4.71 3.85
CA GLN A 26 4.52 3.78 4.58
C GLN A 26 5.85 4.40 4.99
N ILE A 27 6.43 5.27 4.15
CA ILE A 27 7.65 6.01 4.49
C ILE A 27 7.37 6.99 5.63
N LEU A 28 6.27 7.76 5.54
CA LEU A 28 5.89 8.73 6.57
C LEU A 28 5.54 8.07 7.92
N ALA A 29 4.87 6.93 7.89
CA ALA A 29 4.47 6.18 9.09
C ALA A 29 5.67 5.70 9.92
N THR A 30 6.89 5.64 9.37
CA THR A 30 8.10 5.28 10.12
C THR A 30 8.42 6.25 11.26
N SER A 31 7.90 7.48 11.19
CA SER A 31 8.10 8.53 12.20
C SER A 31 6.79 9.10 12.75
N ASP A 32 5.63 8.56 12.34
CA ASP A 32 4.31 9.02 12.75
C ASP A 32 3.41 7.81 13.10
N GLY A 33 3.21 7.60 14.41
CA GLY A 33 2.41 6.51 14.92
C GLY A 33 0.90 6.61 14.59
N ALA A 34 0.37 7.81 14.33
CA ALA A 34 -1.01 7.95 13.89
C ALA A 34 -1.18 7.48 12.43
N LEU A 35 -0.20 7.77 11.58
CA LEU A 35 -0.16 7.23 10.22
C LEU A 35 0.08 5.72 10.20
N GLU A 36 0.92 5.19 11.10
CA GLU A 36 1.11 3.75 11.26
C GLU A 36 -0.21 3.03 11.59
N ASN A 37 -0.93 3.50 12.60
CA ASN A 37 -2.23 2.94 12.97
C ASN A 37 -3.23 3.00 11.81
N SER A 38 -3.28 4.13 11.11
CA SER A 38 -4.14 4.29 9.92
C SER A 38 -3.78 3.30 8.80
N LEU A 39 -2.49 3.04 8.61
CA LEU A 39 -2.00 2.07 7.62
C LEU A 39 -2.37 0.62 8.01
N ILE A 40 -2.29 0.27 9.29
CA ILE A 40 -2.71 -1.04 9.82
C ILE A 40 -4.20 -1.26 9.57
N GLU A 41 -5.04 -0.28 9.93
CA GLU A 41 -6.47 -0.36 9.68
C GLU A 41 -6.80 -0.49 8.20
N TYR A 42 -6.11 0.29 7.34
CA TYR A 42 -6.29 0.21 5.91
C TYR A 42 -5.98 -1.19 5.35
N LYS A 43 -4.87 -1.82 5.79
CA LYS A 43 -4.51 -3.19 5.41
C LYS A 43 -5.54 -4.21 5.89
N LYS A 44 -6.05 -4.06 7.12
CA LYS A 44 -7.10 -4.92 7.68
C LYS A 44 -8.37 -4.86 6.83
N LYS A 45 -8.84 -3.65 6.50
CA LYS A 45 -10.02 -3.45 5.64
C LYS A 45 -9.88 -4.13 4.27
N LEU A 46 -8.68 -4.14 3.69
CA LEU A 46 -8.44 -4.84 2.43
C LEU A 46 -8.57 -6.36 2.57
N ALA A 47 -8.04 -6.94 3.66
CA ALA A 47 -8.18 -8.36 3.95
C ALA A 47 -9.65 -8.74 4.16
N ASP A 48 -10.36 -7.99 5.01
CA ASP A 48 -11.78 -8.21 5.30
C ASP A 48 -12.63 -8.16 4.02
N ALA A 49 -12.35 -7.21 3.12
CA ALA A 49 -13.05 -7.08 1.84
C ALA A 49 -12.81 -8.27 0.89
N VAL A 50 -11.62 -8.89 0.94
CA VAL A 50 -11.33 -10.11 0.15
C VAL A 50 -12.08 -11.30 0.73
N GLU A 51 -12.09 -11.46 2.06
CA GLU A 51 -12.84 -12.54 2.71
C GLU A 51 -14.35 -12.45 2.46
N GLU A 52 -14.91 -11.24 2.51
CA GLU A 52 -16.32 -11.02 2.22
C GLU A 52 -16.66 -11.37 0.77
N LYS A 53 -15.84 -10.93 -0.19
CA LYS A 53 -16.00 -11.31 -1.59
C LYS A 53 -15.89 -12.82 -1.80
N ALA A 54 -14.93 -13.47 -1.16
CA ALA A 54 -14.78 -14.93 -1.24
C ALA A 54 -16.02 -15.67 -0.72
N ARG A 55 -16.59 -15.22 0.41
CA ARG A 55 -17.85 -15.77 0.96
C ARG A 55 -19.03 -15.59 -0.01
N ASN A 56 -19.06 -14.50 -0.77
CA ASN A 56 -20.14 -14.21 -1.72
C ASN A 56 -20.01 -14.95 -3.05
N LEU A 57 -18.79 -15.28 -3.50
CA LEU A 57 -18.57 -16.09 -4.70
C LEU A 57 -18.89 -17.58 -4.51
N GLY A 58 -18.83 -18.07 -3.28
CA GLY A 58 -19.13 -19.47 -2.94
C GLY A 58 -20.61 -19.78 -2.68
N LYS A 59 -21.50 -18.81 -2.87
CA LYS A 59 -22.97 -18.94 -2.80
C LYS A 59 -23.55 -18.93 -4.20
#